data_AF-A0A3D1GEF2-F1
#
_entry.id   AF-A0A3D1GEF2-F1
#
_cell.length_a   1.000
_cell.length_b   1.000
_cell.length_c   1.000
_cell.angle_alpha   90.00
_cell.angle_beta   90.00
_cell.angle_gamma   90.00
#
_symmetry.space_group_name_H-M   'P 1'
#
loop_
_entity.id
_entity.type
_entity.pdbx_description
1 polymer ?
#
loop_
_entity_poly.entity_id
_entity_poly.type
_entity_poly.pdbx_seq_one_letter_code
_entity_poly.pdbx_strand_id
1 'polypeptide(L)'
;MEQITIPKPADLEGRIVQFENENLEIPGISSPHSREAFILQLIDSIRDIEFCGVLSRKDYAESFSDPHARNFNPLKGARYFHSNDELDEAVWLIFITIWFGKAKPGSWNLIRAFYSGINTNYIWTWENVTNHLDEFHSWLDGEMNNIKAHGKFGNHRKYETLKNFGRSVETYLEWVGSHYSHQLQLLHAIEEVGDTPSDLFDYLYETIGSVFRFGRMARFDFLCMLGKLNLYPIEPGSPYFKGATGPLKGAKDLFGANISNSRLEELTIELGRFLGYPFAMQIMEDAICNWQKSPNLYKRFTG
;
A
#
# COMPACT_ATOMS: atom_id res chain seq x y z
N MET A 1 -11.47 2.16 10.63
CA MET A 1 -10.28 2.65 11.36
C MET A 1 -10.62 3.88 12.20
N GLU A 2 -10.25 3.88 13.48
CA GLU A 2 -10.42 5.02 14.39
C GLU A 2 -9.57 6.23 13.97
N GLN A 3 -9.89 7.41 14.52
CA GLN A 3 -9.13 8.63 14.27
C GLN A 3 -7.77 8.55 14.99
N ILE A 4 -6.68 8.74 14.25
CA ILE A 4 -5.33 8.73 14.80
C ILE A 4 -4.96 10.16 15.18
N THR A 5 -4.58 10.35 16.45
CA THR A 5 -3.99 11.62 16.88
C THR A 5 -2.53 11.65 16.45
N ILE A 6 -2.14 12.64 15.64
CA ILE A 6 -0.75 12.81 15.23
C ILE A 6 0.08 13.22 16.46
N PRO A 7 1.09 12.43 16.86
CA PRO A 7 1.88 12.72 18.04
C PRO A 7 2.77 13.93 17.84
N LYS A 8 3.11 14.61 18.94
CA LYS A 8 4.22 15.57 18.93
C LYS A 8 5.54 14.78 18.95
N PRO A 9 6.66 15.35 18.45
CA PRO A 9 7.96 14.70 18.51
C PRO A 9 8.35 14.24 19.93
N ALA A 10 8.03 15.04 20.96
CA ALA A 10 8.32 14.70 22.35
C ALA A 10 7.56 13.45 22.86
N ASP A 11 6.36 13.17 22.32
CA ASP A 11 5.58 11.99 22.73
C ASP A 11 6.23 10.71 22.19
N LEU A 12 6.72 10.75 20.95
CA LEU A 12 7.45 9.62 20.35
C LEU A 12 8.84 9.47 20.96
N GLU A 13 9.54 10.56 21.24
CA GLU A 13 10.81 10.55 21.98
C GLU A 13 10.65 9.81 23.31
N GLY A 14 9.63 10.17 24.10
CA GLY A 14 9.35 9.51 25.38
C GLY A 14 9.11 8.01 25.24
N ARG A 15 8.36 7.58 24.23
CA ARG A 15 8.13 6.15 23.95
C ARG A 15 9.39 5.41 23.51
N ILE A 16 10.23 6.04 22.69
CA ILE A 16 11.51 5.44 22.26
C ILE A 16 12.44 5.28 23.46
N VAL A 17 12.58 6.32 24.29
CA VAL A 17 13.39 6.25 25.52
C VAL A 17 12.86 5.15 26.45
N GLN A 18 11.54 5.03 26.59
CA GLN A 18 10.94 3.96 27.37
C GLN A 18 11.27 2.57 26.80
N PHE A 19 11.17 2.38 25.48
CA PHE A 19 11.55 1.13 24.82
C PHE A 19 13.03 0.79 25.06
N GLU A 20 13.93 1.77 24.95
CA GLU A 20 15.36 1.56 25.16
C GLU A 20 15.69 1.15 26.60
N ASN A 21 14.96 1.69 27.58
CA ASN A 21 15.13 1.33 28.99
C ASN A 21 14.60 -0.07 29.32
N GLU A 22 13.54 -0.51 28.64
CA GLU A 22 12.86 -1.79 28.94
C GLU A 22 13.42 -2.97 28.14
N ASN A 23 13.91 -2.73 26.92
CA ASN A 23 14.18 -3.80 25.96
C ASN A 23 15.62 -3.79 25.42
N LEU A 24 15.97 -2.79 24.62
CA LEU A 24 17.25 -2.74 23.90
C LEU A 24 17.58 -1.29 23.49
N GLU A 25 18.85 -0.90 23.65
CA GLU A 25 19.39 0.31 23.02
C GLU A 25 19.22 0.29 21.49
N ILE A 26 19.03 1.46 20.87
CA ILE A 26 18.90 1.58 19.42
C ILE A 26 20.09 2.39 18.86
N PRO A 27 21.22 1.73 18.50
CA PRO A 27 22.48 2.42 18.19
C PRO A 27 22.39 3.44 17.05
N GLY A 28 21.54 3.18 16.05
CA GLY A 28 21.36 4.06 14.89
C GLY A 28 20.81 5.45 15.23
N ILE A 29 20.11 5.56 16.35
CA ILE A 29 19.54 6.82 16.86
C ILE A 29 20.18 7.28 18.17
N SER A 30 21.43 6.87 18.42
CA SER A 30 22.22 7.32 19.58
C SER A 30 22.57 8.82 19.50
N SER A 31 22.69 9.38 18.30
CA SER A 31 22.94 10.81 18.11
C SER A 31 21.63 11.62 18.12
N PRO A 32 21.62 12.85 18.67
CA PRO A 32 20.42 13.69 18.68
C PRO A 32 19.83 13.94 17.28
N HIS A 33 20.69 14.15 16.28
CA HIS A 33 20.26 14.41 14.91
C HIS A 33 19.64 13.17 14.26
N SER A 34 20.23 11.98 14.48
CA SER A 34 19.67 10.76 13.91
C SER A 34 18.36 10.35 14.55
N ARG A 35 18.24 10.57 15.86
CA ARG A 35 17.00 10.41 16.61
C ARG A 35 15.90 11.34 16.15
N GLU A 36 16.18 12.63 16.06
CA GLU A 36 15.22 13.62 15.56
C GLU A 36 14.74 13.26 14.14
N ALA A 37 15.68 12.92 13.25
CA ALA A 37 15.34 12.52 11.89
C ALA A 37 14.43 11.27 11.85
N PHE A 38 14.72 10.26 12.67
CA PHE A 38 13.90 9.05 12.75
C PHE A 38 12.49 9.33 13.29
N ILE A 39 12.37 10.14 14.35
CA ILE A 39 11.08 10.54 14.91
C ILE A 39 10.24 11.30 13.88
N LEU A 40 10.85 12.21 13.12
CA LEU A 40 10.14 12.95 12.09
C LEU A 40 9.67 12.04 10.94
N GLN A 41 10.43 10.98 10.61
CA GLN A 41 9.98 9.96 9.65
C GLN A 41 8.82 9.12 10.20
N LEU A 42 8.84 8.74 11.48
CA LEU A 42 7.70 8.08 12.13
C LEU A 42 6.44 8.95 12.07
N ILE A 43 6.55 10.24 12.35
CA ILE A 43 5.43 11.18 12.27
C ILE A 43 4.88 11.28 10.84
N ASP A 44 5.75 11.36 9.84
CA ASP A 44 5.32 11.39 8.43
C ASP A 44 4.61 10.10 8.03
N SER A 45 5.10 8.94 8.44
CA SER A 45 4.43 7.66 8.21
C SER A 45 3.07 7.58 8.92
N ILE A 46 2.97 8.00 10.19
CA ILE A 46 1.70 8.06 10.94
C ILE A 46 0.69 9.00 10.25
N ARG A 47 1.15 10.12 9.69
CA ARG A 47 0.30 11.04 8.92
C ARG A 47 -0.25 10.40 7.65
N ASP A 48 0.49 9.51 6.98
CA ASP A 48 -0.02 8.79 5.81
C ASP A 48 -1.14 7.82 6.20
N ILE A 49 -0.98 7.10 7.32
CA ILE A 49 -2.02 6.23 7.86
C ILE A 49 -3.27 7.07 8.19
N GLU A 50 -3.12 8.17 8.92
CA GLU A 50 -4.26 9.04 9.27
C GLU A 50 -4.88 9.70 8.05
N PHE A 51 -4.11 10.06 7.02
CA PHE A 51 -4.66 10.55 5.76
C PHE A 51 -5.61 9.51 5.15
N CYS A 52 -5.20 8.24 5.09
CA CYS A 52 -6.05 7.16 4.59
C CYS A 52 -7.23 6.88 5.55
N GLY A 53 -7.04 7.01 6.86
CA GLY A 53 -8.11 6.95 7.85
C GLY A 53 -9.18 8.04 7.65
N VAL A 54 -8.76 9.28 7.38
CA VAL A 54 -9.68 10.37 7.01
C VAL A 54 -10.38 10.06 5.69
N LEU A 55 -9.69 9.42 4.73
CA LEU A 55 -10.33 9.00 3.50
C LEU A 55 -11.42 7.96 3.75
N SER A 56 -11.16 6.95 4.57
CA SER A 56 -12.11 5.84 4.80
C SER A 56 -13.38 6.23 5.53
N ARG A 57 -13.33 7.27 6.37
CA ARG A 57 -14.47 7.76 7.18
C ARG A 57 -15.38 8.76 6.46
N LYS A 58 -15.04 9.17 5.24
CA LYS A 58 -15.79 10.20 4.49
C LYS A 58 -16.57 9.58 3.36
N ASP A 59 -17.74 10.16 3.12
CA ASP A 59 -18.50 9.93 1.89
C ASP A 59 -17.95 10.79 0.76
N TYR A 60 -17.99 10.23 -0.45
CA TYR A 60 -17.55 10.89 -1.67
C TYR A 60 -18.68 10.87 -2.69
N ALA A 61 -18.72 11.90 -3.53
CA ALA A 61 -19.61 11.92 -4.69
C ALA A 61 -19.10 10.97 -5.79
N GLU A 62 -20.01 10.44 -6.59
CA GLU A 62 -19.75 9.60 -7.78
C GLU A 62 -18.69 10.20 -8.73
N SER A 63 -18.66 11.52 -8.88
CA SER A 63 -17.63 12.21 -9.68
C SER A 63 -16.17 11.93 -9.25
N PHE A 64 -15.92 11.34 -8.08
CA PHE A 64 -14.59 10.87 -7.68
C PHE A 64 -14.22 9.49 -8.28
N SER A 65 -15.20 8.65 -8.64
CA SER A 65 -15.00 7.37 -9.32
C SER A 65 -15.09 7.45 -10.84
N ASP A 66 -15.80 8.44 -11.39
CA ASP A 66 -15.88 8.64 -12.85
C ASP A 66 -14.55 9.14 -13.45
N PRO A 67 -13.89 8.37 -14.33
CA PRO A 67 -12.62 8.79 -14.94
C PRO A 67 -12.77 9.91 -15.97
N HIS A 68 -13.98 10.30 -16.36
CA HIS A 68 -14.23 11.48 -17.20
C HIS A 68 -14.43 12.75 -16.37
N ALA A 69 -14.75 12.62 -15.08
CA ALA A 69 -14.92 13.76 -14.17
C ALA A 69 -13.59 14.40 -13.78
N ARG A 70 -13.55 15.75 -13.74
CA ARG A 70 -12.32 16.51 -13.42
C ARG A 70 -11.69 16.12 -12.08
N ASN A 71 -12.51 15.76 -11.09
CA ASN A 71 -12.10 15.42 -9.73
C ASN A 71 -11.85 13.92 -9.49
N PHE A 72 -11.86 13.08 -10.53
CA PHE A 72 -11.49 11.66 -10.42
C PHE A 72 -10.27 11.46 -9.51
N ASN A 73 -10.44 10.57 -8.54
CA ASN A 73 -9.40 10.19 -7.61
C ASN A 73 -9.66 8.74 -7.20
N PRO A 74 -8.82 7.78 -7.61
CA PRO A 74 -9.15 6.37 -7.48
C PRO A 74 -9.25 5.91 -6.01
N LEU A 75 -8.54 6.55 -5.08
CA LEU A 75 -8.68 6.22 -3.65
C LEU A 75 -10.05 6.66 -3.09
N LYS A 76 -10.54 7.84 -3.53
CA LYS A 76 -11.87 8.34 -3.16
C LYS A 76 -12.97 7.60 -3.91
N GLY A 77 -12.72 7.25 -5.18
CA GLY A 77 -13.61 6.43 -6.00
C GLY A 77 -13.81 5.05 -5.41
N ALA A 78 -12.75 4.39 -4.94
CA ALA A 78 -12.86 3.10 -4.25
C ALA A 78 -13.72 3.19 -2.98
N ARG A 79 -13.61 4.29 -2.23
CA ARG A 79 -14.49 4.55 -1.08
C ARG A 79 -15.93 4.83 -1.50
N TYR A 80 -16.16 5.54 -2.60
CA TYR A 80 -17.50 5.71 -3.17
C TYR A 80 -18.13 4.35 -3.51
N PHE A 81 -17.43 3.50 -4.27
CA PHE A 81 -17.93 2.17 -4.64
C PHE A 81 -18.22 1.31 -3.40
N HIS A 82 -17.30 1.27 -2.45
CA HIS A 82 -17.52 0.54 -1.20
C HIS A 82 -18.72 1.06 -0.39
N SER A 83 -18.98 2.36 -0.37
CA SER A 83 -20.16 2.92 0.32
C SER A 83 -21.49 2.63 -0.42
N ASN A 84 -21.44 2.12 -1.65
CA ASN A 84 -22.58 1.69 -2.45
C ASN A 84 -22.63 0.16 -2.62
N ASP A 85 -22.00 -0.59 -1.72
CA ASP A 85 -21.94 -2.06 -1.73
C ASP A 85 -21.25 -2.67 -2.98
N GLU A 86 -20.45 -1.89 -3.69
CA GLU A 86 -19.67 -2.31 -4.87
C GLU A 86 -18.21 -2.64 -4.45
N LEU A 87 -18.03 -3.63 -3.57
CA LEU A 87 -16.69 -4.00 -3.06
C LEU A 87 -15.73 -4.41 -4.18
N ASP A 88 -16.20 -5.16 -5.17
CA ASP A 88 -15.35 -5.66 -6.24
C ASP A 88 -14.74 -4.54 -7.07
N GLU A 89 -15.54 -3.53 -7.40
CA GLU A 89 -15.08 -2.33 -8.10
C GLU A 89 -14.12 -1.51 -7.23
N ALA A 90 -14.42 -1.38 -5.94
CA ALA A 90 -13.54 -0.69 -5.01
C ALA A 90 -12.14 -1.32 -4.96
N VAL A 91 -12.07 -2.65 -4.83
CA VAL A 91 -10.79 -3.38 -4.75
C VAL A 91 -10.05 -3.36 -6.09
N TRP A 92 -10.77 -3.51 -7.20
CA TRP A 92 -10.22 -3.38 -8.56
C TRP A 92 -9.54 -2.03 -8.79
N LEU A 93 -10.19 -0.94 -8.40
CA LEU A 93 -9.65 0.40 -8.56
C LEU A 93 -8.38 0.62 -7.70
N ILE A 94 -8.30 -0.02 -6.52
CA ILE A 94 -7.08 -0.05 -5.71
C ILE A 94 -5.98 -0.89 -6.36
N PHE A 95 -6.31 -2.05 -6.92
CA PHE A 95 -5.34 -2.88 -7.64
C PHE A 95 -4.70 -2.11 -8.82
N ILE A 96 -5.51 -1.46 -9.65
CA ILE A 96 -5.02 -0.58 -10.73
C ILE A 96 -4.13 0.51 -10.14
N THR A 97 -4.59 1.18 -9.07
CA THR A 97 -3.85 2.29 -8.46
C THR A 97 -2.46 1.88 -8.00
N ILE A 98 -2.34 0.72 -7.35
CA ILE A 98 -1.05 0.19 -6.88
C ILE A 98 -0.20 -0.31 -8.05
N TRP A 99 -0.82 -0.94 -9.04
CA TRP A 99 -0.11 -1.44 -10.21
C TRP A 99 0.62 -0.33 -10.96
N PHE A 100 -0.11 0.75 -11.26
CA PHE A 100 0.43 1.90 -11.96
C PHE A 100 1.30 2.77 -11.05
N GLY A 101 0.95 2.85 -9.77
CA GLY A 101 1.55 3.77 -8.82
C GLY A 101 1.27 5.22 -9.14
N LYS A 102 1.62 6.11 -8.19
CA LYS A 102 1.42 7.55 -8.33
C LYS A 102 2.73 8.22 -8.73
N ALA A 103 2.77 8.83 -9.94
CA ALA A 103 3.99 9.48 -10.43
C ALA A 103 4.26 10.87 -9.81
N LYS A 104 3.20 11.61 -9.48
CA LYS A 104 3.28 12.91 -8.81
C LYS A 104 2.11 13.07 -7.84
N PRO A 105 2.28 13.81 -6.72
CA PRO A 105 1.16 14.19 -5.86
C PRO A 105 0.00 14.79 -6.67
N GLY A 106 -1.20 14.24 -6.49
CA GLY A 106 -2.43 14.69 -7.17
C GLY A 106 -2.61 14.26 -8.63
N SER A 107 -1.63 13.61 -9.26
CA SER A 107 -1.74 13.20 -10.67
C SER A 107 -2.19 11.75 -10.82
N TRP A 108 -3.40 11.56 -11.33
CA TRP A 108 -3.98 10.24 -11.65
C TRP A 108 -4.11 9.98 -13.14
N ASN A 109 -3.47 10.79 -13.99
CA ASN A 109 -3.71 10.80 -15.45
C ASN A 109 -3.48 9.45 -16.13
N LEU A 110 -2.45 8.70 -15.73
CA LEU A 110 -2.19 7.38 -16.32
C LEU A 110 -3.27 6.37 -15.93
N ILE A 111 -3.66 6.34 -14.66
CA ILE A 111 -4.75 5.50 -14.14
C ILE A 111 -6.08 5.91 -14.78
N ARG A 112 -6.34 7.21 -14.91
CA ARG A 112 -7.52 7.76 -15.58
C ARG A 112 -7.59 7.31 -17.04
N ALA A 113 -6.51 7.47 -17.80
CA ALA A 113 -6.47 7.07 -19.21
C ALA A 113 -6.68 5.57 -19.40
N PHE A 114 -6.11 4.76 -18.50
CA PHE A 114 -6.37 3.32 -18.47
C PHE A 114 -7.82 3.00 -18.12
N TYR A 115 -8.29 3.46 -16.96
CA TYR A 115 -9.59 3.08 -16.41
C TYR A 115 -10.77 3.58 -17.26
N SER A 116 -10.66 4.77 -17.86
CA SER A 116 -11.65 5.30 -18.83
C SER A 116 -11.75 4.52 -20.14
N GLY A 117 -10.89 3.53 -20.38
CA GLY A 117 -10.83 2.83 -21.66
C GLY A 117 -10.60 3.80 -22.81
N ILE A 118 -9.57 4.65 -22.74
CA ILE A 118 -9.34 5.73 -23.71
C ILE A 118 -9.57 5.28 -25.16
N ASN A 119 -10.16 6.17 -25.95
CA ASN A 119 -10.56 5.93 -27.35
C ASN A 119 -11.64 4.85 -27.53
N THR A 120 -12.33 4.48 -26.45
CA THR A 120 -13.55 3.66 -26.47
C THR A 120 -14.69 4.41 -25.76
N ASN A 121 -15.90 3.87 -25.85
CA ASN A 121 -17.05 4.34 -25.07
C ASN A 121 -17.26 3.50 -23.79
N TYR A 122 -16.20 2.85 -23.30
CA TYR A 122 -16.27 1.81 -22.29
C TYR A 122 -15.26 2.08 -21.17
N ILE A 123 -15.67 1.89 -19.91
CA ILE A 123 -14.80 2.00 -18.73
C ILE A 123 -14.35 0.59 -18.38
N TRP A 124 -13.09 0.36 -18.08
CA TRP A 124 -12.62 -0.95 -17.62
C TRP A 124 -12.91 -1.15 -16.13
N THR A 125 -14.21 -1.25 -15.79
CA THR A 125 -14.73 -1.68 -14.49
C THR A 125 -14.41 -3.15 -14.23
N TRP A 126 -14.62 -3.61 -13.01
CA TRP A 126 -14.50 -5.01 -12.61
C TRP A 126 -15.43 -5.92 -13.41
N GLU A 127 -16.71 -5.54 -13.50
CA GLU A 127 -17.70 -6.26 -14.31
C GLU A 127 -17.25 -6.37 -15.78
N ASN A 128 -16.70 -5.28 -16.30
CA ASN A 128 -16.29 -5.19 -17.68
C ASN A 128 -15.05 -6.03 -18.00
N VAL A 129 -14.02 -6.00 -17.14
CA VAL A 129 -12.81 -6.78 -17.33
C VAL A 129 -13.03 -8.28 -17.12
N THR A 130 -13.96 -8.66 -16.23
CA THR A 130 -14.29 -10.08 -15.95
C THR A 130 -15.13 -10.70 -17.06
N ASN A 131 -16.05 -9.96 -17.67
CA ASN A 131 -16.91 -10.47 -18.75
C ASN A 131 -16.27 -10.37 -20.14
N HIS A 132 -15.32 -9.44 -20.34
CA HIS A 132 -14.78 -9.11 -21.67
C HIS A 132 -13.25 -9.16 -21.71
N LEU A 133 -12.64 -10.18 -21.10
CA LEU A 133 -11.18 -10.28 -20.98
C LEU A 133 -10.44 -10.25 -22.33
N ASP A 134 -10.95 -10.96 -23.35
CA ASP A 134 -10.34 -10.96 -24.70
C ASP A 134 -10.39 -9.58 -25.37
N GLU A 135 -11.48 -8.83 -25.17
CA GLU A 135 -11.63 -7.47 -25.65
C GLU A 135 -10.70 -6.52 -24.90
N PHE A 136 -10.54 -6.72 -23.59
CA PHE A 136 -9.59 -5.99 -22.75
C PHE A 136 -8.16 -6.15 -23.25
N HIS A 137 -7.73 -7.38 -23.57
CA HIS A 137 -6.40 -7.62 -24.13
C HIS A 137 -6.20 -6.94 -25.48
N SER A 138 -7.17 -7.10 -26.37
CA SER A 138 -7.14 -6.49 -27.72
C SER A 138 -7.05 -4.97 -27.65
N TRP A 139 -7.83 -4.35 -26.75
CA TRP A 139 -7.79 -2.92 -26.50
C TRP A 139 -6.46 -2.48 -25.89
N LEU A 140 -5.97 -3.16 -24.85
CA LEU A 140 -4.76 -2.78 -24.14
C LEU A 140 -3.56 -2.79 -25.10
N ASP A 141 -3.46 -3.81 -25.96
CA ASP A 141 -2.41 -3.93 -26.97
C ASP A 141 -2.48 -2.82 -28.03
N GLY A 142 -3.68 -2.41 -28.44
CA GLY A 142 -3.89 -1.30 -29.39
C GLY A 142 -3.59 0.09 -28.79
N GLU A 143 -3.95 0.30 -27.52
CA GLU A 143 -3.95 1.62 -26.89
C GLU A 143 -2.72 1.91 -26.01
N MET A 144 -1.76 0.97 -25.92
CA MET A 144 -0.60 1.10 -25.03
C MET A 144 0.12 2.46 -25.14
N ASN A 145 0.35 2.91 -26.37
CA ASN A 145 1.11 4.15 -26.62
C ASN A 145 0.29 5.39 -26.24
N ASN A 146 -1.03 5.35 -26.48
CA ASN A 146 -1.94 6.42 -26.10
C ASN A 146 -2.06 6.52 -24.57
N ILE A 147 -2.18 5.39 -23.87
CA ILE A 147 -2.17 5.36 -22.40
C ILE A 147 -0.86 5.95 -21.85
N LYS A 148 0.30 5.53 -22.37
CA LYS A 148 1.61 6.05 -21.95
C LYS A 148 1.79 7.55 -22.20
N ALA A 149 1.11 8.12 -23.20
CA ALA A 149 1.18 9.56 -23.45
C ALA A 149 0.58 10.39 -22.29
N HIS A 150 -0.24 9.79 -21.44
CA HIS A 150 -0.92 10.47 -20.33
C HIS A 150 -0.11 10.51 -19.04
N GLY A 151 1.00 9.77 -18.94
CA GLY A 151 1.82 9.79 -17.74
C GLY A 151 2.86 8.68 -17.67
N LYS A 152 3.45 8.54 -16.49
CA LYS A 152 4.44 7.53 -16.18
C LYS A 152 3.97 6.70 -14.98
N PHE A 153 4.51 5.50 -14.86
CA PHE A 153 4.36 4.71 -13.65
C PHE A 153 4.96 5.45 -12.45
N GLY A 154 4.41 5.21 -11.27
CA GLY A 154 4.95 5.71 -10.00
C GLY A 154 6.36 5.16 -9.72
N ASN A 155 7.07 5.79 -8.78
CA ASN A 155 8.47 5.43 -8.48
C ASN A 155 8.63 3.95 -8.07
N HIS A 156 7.68 3.40 -7.32
CA HIS A 156 7.65 2.00 -6.90
C HIS A 156 7.38 1.02 -8.06
N ARG A 157 6.92 1.52 -9.22
CA ARG A 157 6.52 0.74 -10.40
C ARG A 157 7.25 1.17 -11.67
N LYS A 158 8.34 1.96 -11.54
CA LYS A 158 9.05 2.58 -12.68
C LYS A 158 9.66 1.62 -13.70
N TYR A 159 9.77 0.33 -13.35
CA TYR A 159 10.27 -0.74 -14.23
C TYR A 159 9.15 -1.59 -14.85
N GLU A 160 7.88 -1.29 -14.54
CA GLU A 160 6.76 -2.00 -15.12
C GLU A 160 6.40 -1.52 -16.52
N THR A 161 5.60 -2.34 -17.22
CA THR A 161 5.09 -2.03 -18.55
C THR A 161 3.62 -2.39 -18.65
N LEU A 162 2.90 -1.71 -19.55
CA LEU A 162 1.52 -2.05 -19.89
C LEU A 162 1.37 -3.49 -20.43
N LYS A 163 2.43 -4.03 -21.06
CA LYS A 163 2.40 -5.41 -21.59
C LYS A 163 2.31 -6.42 -20.45
N ASN A 164 3.08 -6.17 -19.38
CA ASN A 164 3.00 -6.98 -18.18
C ASN A 164 1.62 -6.86 -17.53
N PHE A 165 1.00 -5.68 -17.61
CA PHE A 165 -0.27 -5.45 -16.94
C PHE A 165 -1.39 -6.36 -17.44
N GLY A 166 -1.52 -6.58 -18.76
CA GLY A 166 -2.52 -7.52 -19.30
C GLY A 166 -2.42 -8.90 -18.64
N ARG A 167 -1.22 -9.50 -18.65
CA ARG A 167 -0.97 -10.78 -17.98
C ARG A 167 -1.19 -10.72 -16.46
N SER A 168 -0.95 -9.57 -15.85
CA SER A 168 -1.17 -9.37 -14.41
C SER A 168 -2.65 -9.33 -14.08
N VAL A 169 -3.49 -8.77 -14.95
CA VAL A 169 -4.95 -8.83 -14.83
C VAL A 169 -5.43 -10.27 -14.92
N GLU A 170 -5.01 -11.05 -15.91
CA GLU A 170 -5.37 -12.49 -16.02
C GLU A 170 -5.09 -13.24 -14.71
N THR A 171 -3.84 -13.17 -14.23
CA THR A 171 -3.44 -13.86 -12.99
C THR A 171 -4.05 -13.25 -11.72
N TYR A 172 -4.48 -11.99 -11.75
CA TYR A 172 -5.25 -11.37 -10.68
C TYR A 172 -6.67 -11.92 -10.62
N LEU A 173 -7.34 -12.08 -11.77
CA LEU A 173 -8.66 -12.72 -11.87
C LEU A 173 -8.59 -14.17 -11.36
N GLU A 174 -7.54 -14.91 -11.72
CA GLU A 174 -7.28 -16.26 -11.20
C GLU A 174 -7.12 -16.28 -9.67
N TRP A 175 -6.43 -15.28 -9.09
CA TRP A 175 -6.25 -15.15 -7.65
C TRP A 175 -7.54 -14.76 -6.90
N VAL A 176 -8.38 -13.90 -7.50
CA VAL A 176 -9.72 -13.60 -6.96
C VAL A 176 -10.62 -14.84 -6.97
N GLY A 177 -10.43 -15.72 -7.96
CA GLY A 177 -11.09 -17.01 -8.07
C GLY A 177 -12.30 -16.99 -9.01
N SER A 178 -12.88 -18.17 -9.25
CA SER A 178 -13.86 -18.41 -10.32
C SER A 178 -15.19 -17.66 -10.18
N HIS A 179 -15.49 -17.15 -8.99
CA HIS A 179 -16.70 -16.35 -8.75
C HIS A 179 -16.48 -14.86 -9.01
N TYR A 180 -15.24 -14.44 -9.29
CA TYR A 180 -14.86 -13.04 -9.46
C TYR A 180 -15.40 -12.12 -8.36
N SER A 181 -15.35 -12.61 -7.11
CA SER A 181 -15.86 -11.89 -5.95
C SER A 181 -14.79 -11.81 -4.86
N HIS A 182 -14.35 -10.60 -4.59
CA HIS A 182 -13.43 -10.24 -3.51
C HIS A 182 -14.04 -10.53 -2.14
N GLN A 183 -15.36 -10.39 -1.99
CA GLN A 183 -16.06 -10.78 -0.77
C GLN A 183 -15.94 -12.28 -0.51
N LEU A 184 -16.18 -13.12 -1.52
CA LEU A 184 -16.02 -14.58 -1.38
C LEU A 184 -14.56 -14.98 -1.15
N GLN A 185 -13.62 -14.31 -1.82
CA GLN A 185 -12.19 -14.51 -1.58
C GLN A 185 -11.81 -14.21 -0.13
N LEU A 186 -12.29 -13.10 0.44
CA LEU A 186 -12.05 -12.73 1.83
C LEU A 186 -12.69 -13.72 2.80
N LEU A 187 -13.94 -14.15 2.55
CA LEU A 187 -14.60 -15.16 3.38
C LEU A 187 -13.83 -16.48 3.38
N HIS A 188 -13.35 -16.93 2.23
CA HIS A 188 -12.51 -18.12 2.13
C HIS A 188 -11.19 -17.94 2.90
N ALA A 189 -10.54 -16.78 2.84
CA ALA A 189 -9.36 -16.52 3.66
C ALA A 189 -9.67 -16.60 5.17
N ILE A 190 -10.82 -16.07 5.61
CA ILE A 190 -11.27 -16.18 7.01
C ILE A 190 -11.52 -17.63 7.41
N GLU A 191 -12.10 -18.45 6.52
CA GLU A 191 -12.29 -19.88 6.77
C GLU A 191 -10.96 -20.63 6.93
N GLU A 192 -9.93 -20.23 6.19
CA GLU A 192 -8.61 -20.88 6.20
C GLU A 192 -7.73 -20.49 7.40
N VAL A 193 -7.70 -19.22 7.79
CA VAL A 193 -6.76 -18.72 8.83
C VAL A 193 -7.41 -17.99 10.01
N GLY A 194 -8.73 -17.83 10.01
CA GLY A 194 -9.46 -17.06 11.02
C GLY A 194 -9.52 -15.57 10.69
N ASP A 195 -10.02 -14.76 11.64
CA ASP A 195 -10.32 -13.34 11.45
C ASP A 195 -9.29 -12.39 12.09
N THR A 196 -8.16 -12.92 12.59
CA THR A 196 -7.05 -12.09 13.08
C THR A 196 -6.50 -11.23 11.93
N PRO A 197 -6.46 -9.88 12.06
CA PRO A 197 -6.03 -9.00 10.96
C PRO A 197 -4.65 -9.31 10.38
N SER A 198 -3.69 -9.73 11.22
CA SER A 198 -2.35 -10.12 10.78
C SER A 198 -2.32 -11.45 10.06
N ASP A 199 -3.07 -12.44 10.54
CA ASP A 199 -3.06 -13.78 9.95
C ASP A 199 -3.74 -13.74 8.57
N LEU A 200 -4.84 -12.97 8.46
CA LEU A 200 -5.49 -12.67 7.19
C LEU A 200 -4.57 -11.91 6.23
N PHE A 201 -3.87 -10.88 6.71
CA PHE A 201 -2.91 -10.15 5.89
C PHE A 201 -1.82 -11.08 5.36
N ASP A 202 -1.24 -11.92 6.22
CA ASP A 202 -0.18 -12.86 5.88
C ASP A 202 -0.64 -13.89 4.84
N TYR A 203 -1.85 -14.45 5.01
CA TYR A 203 -2.45 -15.36 4.04
C TYR A 203 -2.66 -14.70 2.67
N LEU A 204 -3.26 -13.50 2.65
CA LEU A 204 -3.50 -12.77 1.40
C LEU A 204 -2.18 -12.34 0.74
N TYR A 205 -1.17 -11.96 1.53
CA TYR A 205 0.14 -11.54 1.03
C TYR A 205 0.90 -12.68 0.33
N GLU A 206 0.83 -13.89 0.89
CA GLU A 206 1.42 -15.07 0.28
C GLU A 206 0.65 -15.49 -0.98
N THR A 207 -0.68 -15.60 -0.91
CA THR A 207 -1.50 -16.08 -2.04
C THR A 207 -1.48 -15.12 -3.23
N ILE A 208 -1.53 -13.80 -3.01
CA ILE A 208 -1.44 -12.80 -4.10
C ILE A 208 -0.05 -12.79 -4.77
N GLY A 209 0.92 -13.52 -4.19
CA GLY A 209 2.20 -13.81 -4.84
C GLY A 209 2.10 -14.56 -6.17
N SER A 210 0.95 -15.18 -6.47
CA SER A 210 0.68 -15.79 -7.78
C SER A 210 0.47 -14.76 -8.90
N VAL A 211 0.10 -13.52 -8.56
CA VAL A 211 -0.18 -12.46 -9.53
C VAL A 211 1.11 -12.03 -10.23
N PHE A 212 1.12 -12.14 -11.55
CA PHE A 212 2.29 -11.88 -12.37
C PHE A 212 2.83 -10.48 -12.12
N ARG A 213 4.15 -10.38 -11.87
CA ARG A 213 4.86 -9.09 -11.68
C ARG A 213 4.30 -8.21 -10.53
N PHE A 214 3.50 -8.79 -9.63
CA PHE A 214 3.05 -8.17 -8.39
C PHE A 214 4.00 -8.52 -7.24
N GLY A 215 5.22 -7.97 -7.31
CA GLY A 215 6.28 -8.28 -6.35
C GLY A 215 6.00 -7.79 -4.92
N ARG A 216 6.87 -8.15 -3.96
CA ARG A 216 6.77 -7.83 -2.51
C ARG A 216 6.19 -6.45 -2.20
N MET A 217 6.77 -5.39 -2.76
CA MET A 217 6.34 -4.01 -2.51
C MET A 217 4.90 -3.76 -2.95
N ALA A 218 4.50 -4.24 -4.14
CA ALA A 218 3.13 -4.05 -4.63
C ALA A 218 2.11 -4.84 -3.81
N ARG A 219 2.45 -6.07 -3.39
CA ARG A 219 1.60 -6.89 -2.51
C ARG A 219 1.38 -6.21 -1.16
N PHE A 220 2.46 -5.75 -0.54
CA PHE A 220 2.42 -5.06 0.74
C PHE A 220 1.63 -3.76 0.64
N ASP A 221 1.93 -2.90 -0.35
CA ASP A 221 1.24 -1.63 -0.56
C ASP A 221 -0.26 -1.82 -0.85
N PHE A 222 -0.61 -2.84 -1.64
CA PHE A 222 -2.00 -3.18 -1.97
C PHE A 222 -2.80 -3.59 -0.75
N LEU A 223 -2.35 -4.61 -0.01
CA LEU A 223 -3.06 -5.09 1.16
C LEU A 223 -3.11 -4.04 2.27
N CYS A 224 -2.03 -3.27 2.45
CA CYS A 224 -2.06 -2.14 3.37
C CYS A 224 -3.11 -1.10 2.93
N MET A 225 -3.22 -0.78 1.64
CA MET A 225 -4.22 0.16 1.15
C MET A 225 -5.65 -0.35 1.36
N LEU A 226 -5.91 -1.65 1.14
CA LEU A 226 -7.22 -2.26 1.42
C LEU A 226 -7.60 -2.14 2.90
N GLY A 227 -6.66 -2.44 3.81
CA GLY A 227 -6.85 -2.27 5.25
C GLY A 227 -7.04 -0.80 5.63
N LYS A 228 -6.18 0.09 5.15
CA LYS A 228 -6.23 1.53 5.46
C LYS A 228 -7.53 2.21 4.99
N LEU A 229 -8.07 1.76 3.86
CA LEU A 229 -9.35 2.24 3.33
C LEU A 229 -10.57 1.51 3.92
N ASN A 230 -10.35 0.60 4.88
CA ASN A 230 -11.39 -0.17 5.54
C ASN A 230 -12.24 -0.96 4.53
N LEU A 231 -11.60 -1.46 3.45
CA LEU A 231 -12.21 -2.38 2.50
C LEU A 231 -12.11 -3.81 3.04
N TYR A 232 -10.97 -4.14 3.64
CA TYR A 232 -10.68 -5.44 4.25
C TYR A 232 -10.28 -5.24 5.72
N PRO A 233 -10.63 -6.17 6.64
CA PRO A 233 -10.26 -6.09 8.05
C PRO A 233 -8.83 -6.61 8.31
N ILE A 234 -7.84 -6.09 7.59
CA ILE A 234 -6.47 -6.60 7.59
C ILE A 234 -5.44 -5.53 7.99
N GLU A 235 -4.35 -5.98 8.61
CA GLU A 235 -3.20 -5.15 8.98
C GLU A 235 -1.93 -6.00 8.96
N PRO A 236 -0.79 -5.50 8.45
CA PRO A 236 0.45 -6.31 8.40
C PRO A 236 0.95 -6.69 9.80
N GLY A 237 1.18 -7.98 10.03
CA GLY A 237 1.79 -8.50 11.27
C GLY A 237 3.32 -8.35 11.33
N SER A 238 3.97 -8.15 10.18
CA SER A 238 5.42 -7.92 10.05
C SER A 238 5.73 -6.85 8.99
N PRO A 239 6.94 -6.29 8.95
CA PRO A 239 7.37 -5.39 7.88
C PRO A 239 7.83 -6.13 6.61
N TYR A 240 7.77 -7.46 6.55
CA TYR A 240 8.12 -8.28 5.39
C TYR A 240 9.50 -7.99 4.80
N PHE A 241 10.55 -8.14 5.60
CA PHE A 241 11.92 -7.86 5.20
C PHE A 241 12.48 -8.83 4.15
N LYS A 242 11.89 -10.03 4.01
CA LYS A 242 12.30 -10.99 2.98
C LYS A 242 12.16 -10.38 1.58
N GLY A 243 13.29 -10.16 0.92
CA GLY A 243 13.35 -9.51 -0.40
C GLY A 243 13.25 -7.98 -0.38
N ALA A 244 13.18 -7.36 0.80
CA ALA A 244 13.25 -5.90 0.95
C ALA A 244 14.72 -5.43 0.91
N THR A 245 14.98 -4.32 0.22
CA THR A 245 16.32 -3.70 0.17
C THR A 245 16.41 -2.48 1.06
N GLY A 246 15.55 -1.48 0.85
CA GLY A 246 15.51 -0.24 1.63
C GLY A 246 15.20 -0.44 3.12
N PRO A 247 14.07 -1.06 3.48
CA PRO A 247 13.70 -1.33 4.88
C PRO A 247 14.73 -2.18 5.62
N LEU A 248 15.21 -3.26 4.98
CA LEU A 248 16.22 -4.13 5.59
C LEU A 248 17.54 -3.40 5.84
N LYS A 249 17.99 -2.56 4.89
CA LYS A 249 19.17 -1.72 5.10
C LYS A 249 18.94 -0.76 6.27
N GLY A 250 17.79 -0.10 6.32
CA GLY A 250 17.52 0.82 7.42
C GLY A 250 17.41 0.12 8.78
N ALA A 251 16.90 -1.11 8.84
CA ALA A 251 16.88 -1.89 10.09
C ALA A 251 18.31 -2.22 10.55
N LYS A 252 19.21 -2.56 9.61
CA LYS A 252 20.65 -2.72 9.91
C LYS A 252 21.28 -1.43 10.41
N ASP A 253 20.95 -0.30 9.80
CA ASP A 253 21.45 1.01 10.23
C ASP A 253 20.88 1.41 11.61
N LEU A 254 19.65 0.99 11.92
CA LEU A 254 18.95 1.31 13.17
C LEU A 254 19.42 0.46 14.35
N PHE A 255 19.45 -0.86 14.19
CA PHE A 255 19.72 -1.83 15.27
C PHE A 255 21.14 -2.41 15.26
N GLY A 256 21.80 -2.43 14.10
CA GLY A 256 23.17 -2.94 13.95
C GLY A 256 23.37 -3.88 12.77
N ALA A 257 24.48 -3.68 12.04
CA ALA A 257 24.76 -4.39 10.79
C ALA A 257 25.02 -5.91 10.93
N ASN A 258 25.43 -6.36 12.12
CA ASN A 258 25.80 -7.75 12.40
C ASN A 258 24.62 -8.61 12.91
N ILE A 259 23.41 -8.04 12.98
CA ILE A 259 22.19 -8.75 13.41
C ILE A 259 21.60 -9.52 12.22
N SER A 260 21.10 -10.72 12.47
CA SER A 260 20.44 -11.53 11.44
C SER A 260 19.16 -10.86 10.94
N ASN A 261 18.77 -11.11 9.68
CA ASN A 261 17.56 -10.51 9.12
C ASN A 261 16.28 -10.86 9.91
N SER A 262 16.17 -12.10 10.40
CA SER A 262 15.05 -12.52 11.26
C SER A 262 14.99 -11.70 12.55
N ARG A 263 16.14 -11.52 13.22
CA ARG A 263 16.18 -10.75 14.46
C ARG A 263 15.94 -9.25 14.22
N LEU A 264 16.39 -8.71 13.10
CA LEU A 264 16.07 -7.33 12.69
C LEU A 264 14.56 -7.13 12.49
N GLU A 265 13.90 -8.11 11.88
CA GLU A 265 12.44 -8.09 11.69
C GLU A 265 11.72 -8.17 13.04
N GLU A 266 12.11 -9.09 13.93
CA GLU A 266 11.60 -9.19 15.30
C GLU A 266 11.76 -7.87 16.08
N LEU A 267 12.95 -7.27 16.07
CA LEU A 267 13.20 -5.98 16.74
C LEU A 267 12.35 -4.84 16.16
N THR A 268 12.11 -4.86 14.85
CA THR A 268 11.23 -3.89 14.19
C THR A 268 9.78 -4.08 14.62
N ILE A 269 9.34 -5.33 14.75
CA ILE A 269 8.00 -5.69 15.25
C ILE A 269 7.85 -5.26 16.71
N GLU A 270 8.82 -5.58 17.56
CA GLU A 270 8.85 -5.20 18.98
C GLU A 270 8.72 -3.68 19.14
N LEU A 271 9.56 -2.90 18.44
CA LEU A 271 9.50 -1.43 18.47
C LEU A 271 8.17 -0.90 17.93
N GLY A 272 7.69 -1.40 16.79
CA GLY A 272 6.43 -0.96 16.19
C GLY A 272 5.23 -1.20 17.11
N ARG A 273 5.15 -2.39 17.72
CA ARG A 273 4.10 -2.72 18.71
C ARG A 273 4.19 -1.82 19.95
N PHE A 274 5.40 -1.55 20.41
CA PHE A 274 5.62 -0.67 21.56
C PHE A 274 5.15 0.78 21.30
N LEU A 275 5.35 1.29 20.08
CA LEU A 275 4.87 2.61 19.70
C LEU A 275 3.33 2.70 19.71
N GLY A 276 2.63 1.59 19.43
CA GLY A 276 1.20 1.44 19.69
C GLY A 276 0.27 2.18 18.71
N TYR A 277 0.66 2.28 17.44
CA TYR A 277 -0.17 2.86 16.37
C TYR A 277 -0.74 1.76 15.47
N PRO A 278 -1.94 1.95 14.89
CA PRO A 278 -2.45 1.05 13.86
C PRO A 278 -1.56 1.13 12.61
N PHE A 279 -1.49 0.03 11.87
CA PHE A 279 -0.54 -0.18 10.77
C PHE A 279 0.92 0.01 11.20
N ALA A 280 1.25 -0.39 12.43
CA ALA A 280 2.58 -0.20 13.00
C ALA A 280 3.68 -0.73 12.09
N MET A 281 3.47 -1.89 11.45
CA MET A 281 4.48 -2.49 10.59
C MET A 281 4.71 -1.70 9.30
N GLN A 282 3.66 -1.11 8.71
CA GLN A 282 3.82 -0.19 7.58
C GLN A 282 4.50 1.10 8.02
N ILE A 283 4.12 1.66 9.19
CA ILE A 283 4.77 2.85 9.75
C ILE A 283 6.28 2.63 9.89
N MET A 284 6.66 1.49 10.47
CA MET A 284 8.06 1.12 10.67
C MET A 284 8.79 0.88 9.34
N GLU A 285 8.16 0.17 8.39
CA GLU A 285 8.73 -0.09 7.06
C GLU A 285 9.09 1.22 6.34
N ASP A 286 8.12 2.14 6.26
CA ASP A 286 8.27 3.43 5.57
C ASP A 286 9.26 4.34 6.30
N ALA A 287 9.15 4.44 7.63
CA ALA A 287 9.98 5.34 8.43
C ALA A 287 11.45 4.94 8.35
N ILE A 288 11.75 3.64 8.52
CA ILE A 288 13.10 3.10 8.44
C ILE A 288 13.67 3.24 7.03
N CYS A 289 12.87 2.92 5.99
CA CYS A 289 13.28 3.01 4.60
C CYS A 289 13.64 4.45 4.19
N ASN A 290 12.89 5.44 4.68
CA ASN A 290 13.14 6.84 4.39
C ASN A 290 14.26 7.42 5.24
N TRP A 291 14.28 7.11 6.54
CA TRP A 291 15.34 7.54 7.46
C TRP A 291 16.73 7.11 6.97
N GLN A 292 16.91 5.85 6.54
CA GLN A 292 18.25 5.37 6.12
C GLN A 292 18.83 6.10 4.90
N LYS A 293 17.99 6.79 4.11
CA LYS A 293 18.47 7.59 2.97
C LYS A 293 19.23 8.85 3.43
N SER A 294 18.94 9.36 4.63
CA SER A 294 19.59 10.54 5.21
C SER A 294 19.48 10.49 6.75
N PRO A 295 20.23 9.58 7.42
CA PRO A 295 20.01 9.25 8.83
C PRO A 295 20.13 10.45 9.78
N ASN A 296 20.98 11.43 9.46
CA ASN A 296 21.25 12.61 10.29
C ASN A 296 20.51 13.88 9.82
N LEU A 297 19.66 13.78 8.80
CA LEU A 297 18.96 14.93 8.23
C LEU A 297 17.57 14.51 7.77
N TYR A 298 16.56 15.00 8.47
CA TYR A 298 15.18 14.77 8.07
C TYR A 298 14.91 15.32 6.65
N LYS A 299 14.33 14.45 5.83
CA LYS A 299 13.80 14.79 4.51
C LYS A 299 12.38 14.28 4.45
N ARG A 300 11.44 15.22 4.32
CA ARG A 300 10.02 14.93 4.21
C ARG A 300 9.76 13.88 3.13
N PHE A 301 8.99 12.86 3.48
CA PHE A 301 8.51 11.89 2.52
C PHE A 301 7.31 12.44 1.76
N THR A 302 7.26 12.23 0.44
CA THR A 302 6.17 12.76 -0.43
C THR A 302 5.42 11.69 -1.21
N GLY A 303 5.74 10.41 -1.01
CA GLY A 303 5.35 9.32 -1.91
C GLY A 303 6.19 9.29 -3.19
#